data_AF-A0A2T8IBH4-F1
#
_entry.id   AF-A0A2T8IBH4-F1
#
_cell.length_a   1.000
_cell.length_b   1.000
_cell.length_c   1.000
_cell.angle_alpha   90.00
_cell.angle_beta   90.00
_cell.angle_gamma   90.00
#
_symmetry.space_group_name_H-M   'P 1'
#
loop_
_entity.id
_entity.type
_entity.pdbx_description
1 polymer ?
#
loop_
_entity_poly.entity_id
_entity_poly.type
_entity_poly.pdbx_seq_one_letter_code
_entity_poly.pdbx_strand_id
1 'polypeptide(L)'
;MIRVAIRTLTLNVYHVGDESVNRFVSRVPLSDYFSDIVQHFQKQCIDLDKLVARSSRNANSSLPSSSIEDAIVQIEDTLYYFSDVMSSGIPDLERFITENILQVLVFRLLLPSLQRQSTDLDISVTTSMYLLCCILHIFKNKDMASTVAAALFHQPNCSDRKQGTPNGCTSEHDHCISEDQCSNASAVEQANEDKPTSMSAVSWEHLPNHSPSSDCCQGNTPREHLLSYITGGDDSEALGSLCLFATLLQTKELDESMLDALGILPQRKQHKKLLLQALVGEDLAERQLFSSSSGLTDDSICSDFDIYVRKLQDKYGLQCHHPRQMTSKVHRYQVLDALVDLFCRSKVSADVRLVGGWLFRQLLPHGEEEFTAFHLRRLKDSHKDCSAKLSAESGGCWCDMLLPIIKEAWRNCKKAIEASSPPKGSKSIIVPMDLYSFGGFRATASSYTLLHWRNFHRSASYLPSN
;
A
#
# COMPACT_ATOMS: atom_id res chain seq x y z
N MET A 1 6.79 -35.51 -0.38
CA MET A 1 6.82 -36.49 -1.49
C MET A 1 5.43 -36.94 -1.92
N ILE A 2 4.60 -37.55 -1.04
CA ILE A 2 3.24 -38.01 -1.42
C ILE A 2 2.37 -36.87 -1.97
N ARG A 3 2.33 -35.71 -1.30
CA ARG A 3 1.59 -34.52 -1.76
C ARG A 3 1.96 -34.11 -3.19
N VAL A 4 3.26 -34.09 -3.48
CA VAL A 4 3.77 -33.72 -4.81
C VAL A 4 3.30 -34.74 -5.85
N ALA A 5 3.45 -36.04 -5.58
CA ALA A 5 3.00 -37.10 -6.49
C ALA A 5 1.50 -37.03 -6.79
N ILE A 6 0.67 -36.78 -5.76
CA ILE A 6 -0.78 -36.60 -5.94
C ILE A 6 -1.07 -35.37 -6.81
N ARG A 7 -0.47 -34.22 -6.50
CA ARG A 7 -0.67 -32.99 -7.29
C ARG A 7 -0.24 -33.16 -8.75
N THR A 8 0.90 -33.80 -9.00
CA THR A 8 1.37 -34.11 -10.36
C THR A 8 0.38 -35.00 -11.10
N LEU A 9 -0.12 -36.07 -10.45
CA LEU A 9 -1.11 -36.95 -11.05
C LEU A 9 -2.41 -36.18 -11.37
N THR A 10 -2.91 -35.40 -10.42
CA THR A 10 -4.12 -34.59 -10.59
C THR A 10 -3.97 -33.58 -11.73
N LEU A 11 -2.85 -32.86 -11.79
CA LEU A 11 -2.58 -31.92 -12.89
C LEU A 11 -2.50 -32.65 -14.23
N ASN A 12 -1.84 -33.80 -14.30
CA ASN A 12 -1.78 -34.57 -15.54
C ASN A 12 -3.17 -34.97 -16.04
N VAL A 13 -4.10 -35.31 -15.14
CA VAL A 13 -5.50 -35.59 -15.49
C VAL A 13 -6.19 -34.36 -16.06
N TYR A 14 -5.98 -33.18 -15.48
CA TYR A 14 -6.58 -31.93 -15.98
C TYR A 14 -6.04 -31.53 -17.36
N HIS A 15 -4.75 -31.75 -17.61
CA HIS A 15 -4.11 -31.41 -18.89
C HIS A 15 -4.48 -32.36 -20.05
N VAL A 16 -5.21 -33.45 -19.81
CA VAL A 16 -5.70 -34.33 -20.89
C VAL A 16 -6.65 -33.58 -21.82
N GLY A 17 -7.37 -32.57 -21.32
CA GLY A 17 -8.29 -31.76 -22.12
C GLY A 17 -9.54 -32.51 -22.60
N ASP A 18 -9.87 -33.65 -21.98
CA ASP A 18 -11.10 -34.39 -22.29
C ASP A 18 -12.32 -33.70 -21.67
N GLU A 19 -13.31 -33.40 -22.51
CA GLU A 19 -14.51 -32.66 -22.11
C GLU A 19 -15.36 -33.42 -21.07
N SER A 20 -15.36 -34.76 -21.10
CA SER A 20 -16.09 -35.56 -20.11
C SER A 20 -15.40 -35.49 -18.74
N VAL A 21 -14.07 -35.51 -18.73
CA VAL A 21 -13.26 -35.32 -17.52
C VAL A 21 -13.45 -33.90 -16.97
N ASN A 22 -13.39 -32.88 -17.82
CA ASN A 22 -13.60 -31.48 -17.42
C ASN A 22 -14.97 -31.28 -16.77
N ARG A 23 -16.02 -31.84 -17.39
CA ARG A 23 -17.38 -31.81 -16.84
C ARG A 23 -17.50 -32.59 -15.54
N PHE A 24 -16.81 -33.72 -15.42
CA PHE A 24 -16.83 -34.54 -14.20
C PHE A 24 -16.18 -33.81 -13.01
N VAL A 25 -14.99 -33.24 -13.21
CA VAL A 25 -14.25 -32.52 -12.15
C VAL A 25 -14.97 -31.24 -11.72
N SER A 26 -15.70 -30.60 -12.64
CA SER A 26 -16.43 -29.35 -12.39
C SER A 26 -17.83 -29.57 -11.79
N ARG A 27 -18.30 -30.81 -11.67
CA ARG A 27 -19.64 -31.13 -11.18
C ARG A 27 -19.67 -31.27 -9.66
N VAL A 28 -20.73 -30.79 -9.02
CA VAL A 28 -21.04 -31.08 -7.62
C VAL A 28 -21.25 -32.59 -7.44
N PRO A 29 -20.65 -33.23 -6.41
CA PRO A 29 -19.94 -32.63 -5.27
C PRO A 29 -18.41 -32.51 -5.45
N LEU A 30 -17.84 -32.91 -6.58
CA LEU A 30 -16.38 -32.88 -6.79
C LEU A 30 -15.82 -31.47 -6.80
N SER A 31 -16.59 -30.49 -7.28
CA SER A 31 -16.25 -29.07 -7.20
C SER A 31 -16.05 -28.56 -5.76
N ASP A 32 -16.69 -29.20 -4.77
CA ASP A 32 -16.62 -28.80 -3.35
C ASP A 32 -15.20 -28.96 -2.80
N TYR A 33 -14.42 -29.89 -3.37
CA TYR A 33 -12.99 -30.04 -3.08
C TYR A 33 -12.22 -28.71 -3.19
N PHE A 34 -12.54 -27.87 -4.18
CA PHE A 34 -11.84 -26.60 -4.39
C PHE A 34 -12.24 -25.55 -3.36
N SER A 35 -13.46 -25.60 -2.83
CA SER A 35 -13.84 -24.81 -1.66
C SER A 35 -13.08 -25.29 -0.42
N ASP A 36 -13.08 -26.60 -0.17
CA ASP A 36 -12.45 -27.20 1.02
C ASP A 36 -10.94 -26.93 1.08
N ILE A 37 -10.24 -27.04 -0.05
CA ILE A 37 -8.80 -26.75 -0.10
C ILE A 37 -8.49 -25.27 0.13
N VAL A 38 -9.35 -24.35 -0.34
CA VAL A 38 -9.19 -22.91 -0.10
C VAL A 38 -9.51 -22.56 1.36
N GLN A 39 -10.52 -23.19 1.97
CA GLN A 39 -10.78 -23.07 3.41
C GLN A 39 -9.62 -23.62 4.26
N HIS A 40 -9.04 -24.76 3.86
CA HIS A 40 -7.84 -25.27 4.50
C HIS A 40 -6.66 -24.30 4.36
N PHE A 41 -6.49 -23.69 3.19
CA PHE A 41 -5.47 -22.67 2.97
C PHE A 41 -5.69 -21.41 3.83
N GLN A 42 -6.94 -20.97 4.01
CA GLN A 42 -7.27 -19.88 4.94
C GLN A 42 -6.79 -20.19 6.36
N LYS A 43 -6.97 -21.43 6.83
CA LYS A 43 -6.45 -21.88 8.13
C LYS A 43 -4.92 -21.83 8.18
N GLN A 44 -4.24 -22.23 7.10
CA GLN A 44 -2.77 -22.12 7.01
C GLN A 44 -2.29 -20.67 7.10
N CYS A 45 -3.00 -19.73 6.47
CA CYS A 45 -2.71 -18.28 6.59
C CYS A 45 -2.83 -17.78 8.04
N ILE A 46 -3.89 -18.19 8.74
CA ILE A 46 -4.10 -17.84 10.15
C ILE A 46 -3.04 -18.49 11.05
N ASP A 47 -2.65 -19.73 10.77
CA ASP A 47 -1.62 -20.43 11.53
C ASP A 47 -0.22 -19.82 11.30
N LEU A 48 0.07 -19.32 10.09
CA LEU A 48 1.25 -18.48 9.83
C LEU A 48 1.24 -17.24 10.72
N ASP A 49 0.14 -16.48 10.73
CA ASP A 49 0.02 -15.26 11.56
C ASP A 49 0.30 -15.55 13.04
N LYS A 50 -0.27 -16.64 13.57
CA LYS A 50 0.01 -17.09 14.95
C LYS A 50 1.48 -17.41 15.18
N LEU A 51 2.17 -18.01 14.21
CA LEU A 51 3.62 -18.28 14.32
C LEU A 51 4.42 -16.99 14.36
N VAL A 52 4.07 -16.01 13.52
CA VAL A 52 4.71 -14.68 13.46
C VAL A 52 4.48 -13.90 14.74
N ALA A 53 3.24 -13.89 15.27
CA ALA A 53 2.93 -13.24 16.54
C ALA A 53 3.68 -13.87 17.72
N ARG A 54 3.86 -15.21 17.72
CA ARG A 54 4.65 -15.92 18.75
C ARG A 54 6.13 -15.60 18.67
N SER A 55 6.72 -15.49 17.47
CA SER A 55 8.15 -15.16 17.35
C SER A 55 8.44 -13.74 17.80
N SER A 56 7.57 -12.78 17.45
CA SER A 56 7.68 -11.39 17.89
C SER A 56 7.65 -11.25 19.42
N ARG A 57 6.78 -12.00 20.11
CA ARG A 57 6.65 -11.96 21.58
C ARG A 57 7.81 -12.65 22.31
N ASN A 58 8.43 -13.63 21.68
CA ASN A 58 9.45 -14.48 22.29
C ASN A 58 10.85 -14.21 21.73
N ALA A 59 11.25 -12.94 21.59
CA ALA A 59 12.57 -12.54 21.10
C ALA A 59 13.77 -13.13 21.90
N ASN A 60 13.50 -13.72 23.08
CA ASN A 60 14.49 -14.36 23.96
C ASN A 60 14.41 -15.90 23.98
N SER A 61 13.48 -16.52 23.23
CA SER A 61 13.37 -17.98 23.14
C SER A 61 13.71 -18.45 21.73
N SER A 62 14.48 -19.52 21.65
CA SER A 62 14.97 -20.17 20.43
C SER A 62 13.85 -20.88 19.65
N LEU A 63 12.71 -20.22 19.40
CA LEU A 63 11.78 -20.65 18.38
C LEU A 63 12.49 -20.47 17.03
N PRO A 64 12.78 -21.55 16.30
CA PRO A 64 13.66 -21.45 15.16
C PRO A 64 12.92 -20.72 14.04
N SER A 65 13.55 -19.68 13.48
CA SER A 65 13.12 -19.01 12.24
C SER A 65 12.72 -20.02 11.15
N SER A 66 13.31 -21.23 11.19
CA SER A 66 12.97 -22.36 10.32
C SER A 66 11.47 -22.70 10.33
N SER A 67 10.75 -22.60 11.45
CA SER A 67 9.31 -22.93 11.47
C SER A 67 8.45 -21.92 10.71
N ILE A 68 8.86 -20.64 10.69
CA ILE A 68 8.17 -19.60 9.91
C ILE A 68 8.55 -19.72 8.45
N GLU A 69 9.81 -19.97 8.16
CA GLU A 69 10.29 -20.24 6.79
C GLU A 69 9.59 -21.45 6.17
N ASP A 70 9.45 -22.55 6.92
CA ASP A 70 8.72 -23.75 6.49
C ASP A 70 7.23 -23.46 6.24
N ALA A 71 6.61 -22.62 7.06
CA ALA A 71 5.22 -22.18 6.85
C ALA A 71 5.09 -21.30 5.61
N ILE A 72 6.02 -20.37 5.39
CA ILE A 72 6.10 -19.53 4.18
C ILE A 72 6.22 -20.39 2.94
N VAL A 73 7.12 -21.38 2.95
CA VAL A 73 7.31 -22.31 1.82
C VAL A 73 6.01 -23.09 1.55
N GLN A 74 5.30 -23.53 2.59
CA GLN A 74 4.01 -24.22 2.43
C GLN A 74 2.90 -23.33 1.87
N ILE A 75 2.87 -22.06 2.26
CA ILE A 75 1.93 -21.07 1.70
C ILE A 75 2.21 -20.87 0.22
N GLU A 76 3.47 -20.63 -0.15
CA GLU A 76 3.86 -20.43 -1.55
C GLU A 76 3.60 -21.68 -2.39
N ASP A 77 3.97 -22.88 -1.92
CA ASP A 77 3.72 -24.17 -2.57
C ASP A 77 2.22 -24.40 -2.82
N THR A 78 1.36 -23.99 -1.88
CA THR A 78 -0.09 -24.12 -2.05
C THR A 78 -0.64 -23.11 -3.07
N LEU A 79 -0.14 -21.86 -3.06
CA LEU A 79 -0.50 -20.86 -4.07
C LEU A 79 -0.02 -21.25 -5.48
N TYR A 80 1.19 -21.80 -5.63
CA TYR A 80 1.67 -22.32 -6.90
C TYR A 80 0.80 -23.47 -7.40
N TYR A 81 0.39 -24.38 -6.51
CA TYR A 81 -0.56 -25.43 -6.87
C TYR A 81 -1.89 -24.85 -7.37
N PHE A 82 -2.46 -23.84 -6.70
CA PHE A 82 -3.66 -23.16 -7.20
C PHE A 82 -3.42 -22.52 -8.57
N SER A 83 -2.27 -21.87 -8.77
CA SER A 83 -1.91 -21.27 -10.05
C SER A 83 -1.83 -22.31 -11.17
N ASP A 84 -1.24 -23.47 -10.91
CA ASP A 84 -1.14 -24.57 -11.88
C ASP A 84 -2.52 -25.14 -12.21
N VAL A 85 -3.38 -25.30 -11.20
CA VAL A 85 -4.74 -25.79 -11.38
C VAL A 85 -5.58 -24.81 -12.19
N MET A 86 -5.49 -23.51 -11.93
CA MET A 86 -6.15 -22.48 -12.75
C MET A 86 -5.60 -22.44 -14.19
N SER A 87 -4.33 -22.77 -14.38
CA SER A 87 -3.67 -22.80 -15.70
C SER A 87 -3.90 -24.11 -16.46
N SER A 88 -4.71 -25.04 -15.94
CA SER A 88 -4.95 -26.36 -16.54
C SER A 88 -5.79 -26.33 -17.82
N GLY A 89 -6.34 -25.17 -18.20
CA GLY A 89 -7.19 -25.01 -19.38
C GLY A 89 -8.67 -25.35 -19.17
N ILE A 90 -9.09 -25.58 -17.90
CA ILE A 90 -10.49 -25.81 -17.52
C ILE A 90 -11.08 -24.51 -16.96
N PRO A 91 -11.95 -23.79 -17.70
CA PRO A 91 -12.43 -22.46 -17.29
C PRO A 91 -13.25 -22.46 -15.99
N ASP A 92 -14.04 -23.51 -15.77
CA ASP A 92 -14.85 -23.64 -14.55
C ASP A 92 -13.96 -23.73 -13.31
N LEU A 93 -12.81 -24.40 -13.43
CA LEU A 93 -11.87 -24.57 -12.34
C LEU A 93 -11.11 -23.28 -12.01
N GLU A 94 -10.66 -22.57 -13.04
CA GLU A 94 -10.13 -21.21 -12.89
C GLU A 94 -11.13 -20.31 -12.15
N ARG A 95 -12.39 -20.35 -12.57
CA ARG A 95 -13.47 -19.59 -11.96
C ARG A 95 -13.71 -19.97 -10.50
N PHE A 96 -13.81 -21.26 -10.18
CA PHE A 96 -14.06 -21.72 -8.82
C PHE A 96 -12.94 -21.33 -7.86
N ILE A 97 -11.67 -21.55 -8.24
CA ILE A 97 -10.53 -21.18 -7.39
C ILE A 97 -10.47 -19.66 -7.23
N THR A 98 -10.65 -18.90 -8.31
CA THR A 98 -10.64 -17.44 -8.28
C THR A 98 -11.71 -16.89 -7.35
N GLU A 99 -12.95 -17.37 -7.49
CA GLU A 99 -14.08 -16.94 -6.66
C GLU A 99 -13.87 -17.28 -5.18
N ASN A 100 -13.40 -18.50 -4.88
CA ASN A 100 -13.16 -18.91 -3.50
C ASN A 100 -12.01 -18.13 -2.85
N ILE A 101 -10.88 -17.91 -3.56
CA ILE A 101 -9.77 -17.12 -3.02
C ILE A 101 -10.20 -15.68 -2.76
N LEU A 102 -10.93 -15.05 -3.70
CA LEU A 102 -11.42 -13.69 -3.53
C LEU A 102 -12.38 -13.59 -2.32
N GLN A 103 -13.39 -14.47 -2.25
CA GLN A 103 -14.41 -14.39 -1.19
C GLN A 103 -13.91 -14.81 0.20
N VAL A 104 -13.18 -15.93 0.27
CA VAL A 104 -12.78 -16.55 1.55
C VAL A 104 -11.51 -15.91 2.09
N LEU A 105 -10.54 -15.60 1.22
CA LEU A 105 -9.29 -14.97 1.65
C LEU A 105 -9.33 -13.46 1.48
N VAL A 106 -9.43 -12.94 0.26
CA VAL A 106 -9.19 -11.51 0.03
C VAL A 106 -10.21 -10.65 0.77
N PHE A 107 -11.51 -10.87 0.56
CA PHE A 107 -12.56 -10.00 1.09
C PHE A 107 -12.91 -10.27 2.54
N ARG A 108 -12.85 -11.53 2.99
CA ARG A 108 -13.22 -11.90 4.36
C ARG A 108 -12.08 -11.83 5.36
N LEU A 109 -10.84 -12.09 4.93
CA LEU A 109 -9.68 -12.20 5.82
C LEU A 109 -8.68 -11.04 5.63
N LEU A 110 -8.19 -10.84 4.40
CA LEU A 110 -7.06 -9.96 4.14
C LEU A 110 -7.46 -8.47 4.18
N LEU A 111 -8.52 -8.10 3.46
CA LEU A 111 -8.97 -6.70 3.32
C LEU A 111 -9.44 -6.08 4.64
N PRO A 112 -10.28 -6.74 5.47
CA PRO A 112 -10.68 -6.20 6.77
C PRO A 112 -9.50 -5.99 7.71
N SER A 113 -8.51 -6.92 7.66
CA SER A 113 -7.28 -6.82 8.46
C SER A 113 -6.46 -5.57 8.11
N LEU A 114 -6.39 -5.16 6.83
CA LEU A 114 -5.71 -3.91 6.45
C LEU A 114 -6.35 -2.67 7.08
N GLN A 115 -7.66 -2.71 7.29
CA GLN A 115 -8.45 -1.62 7.87
C GLN A 115 -8.55 -1.72 9.39
N ARG A 116 -7.83 -2.68 10.02
CA ARG A 116 -7.92 -3.00 11.46
C ARG A 116 -9.37 -3.22 11.94
N GLN A 117 -10.22 -3.75 11.07
CA GLN A 117 -11.55 -4.18 11.48
C GLN A 117 -11.43 -5.49 12.26
N SER A 118 -12.00 -5.55 13.45
CA SER A 118 -12.07 -6.79 14.22
C SER A 118 -13.13 -7.71 13.63
N THR A 119 -12.70 -8.85 13.13
CA THR A 119 -13.53 -9.94 12.61
C THR A 119 -13.29 -11.22 13.43
N ASP A 120 -14.16 -12.22 13.32
CA ASP A 120 -13.94 -13.50 14.02
C ASP A 120 -12.67 -14.26 13.52
N LEU A 121 -12.10 -13.82 12.40
CA LEU A 121 -10.95 -14.43 11.72
C LEU A 121 -9.84 -13.40 11.53
N ASP A 122 -9.33 -12.81 12.61
CA ASP A 122 -8.31 -11.77 12.49
C ASP A 122 -6.90 -12.32 12.26
N ILE A 123 -6.18 -11.70 11.31
CA ILE A 123 -4.73 -11.81 11.15
C ILE A 123 -4.10 -10.42 11.27
N SER A 124 -2.80 -10.38 11.55
CA SER A 124 -2.06 -9.11 11.59
C SER A 124 -2.07 -8.39 10.24
N VAL A 125 -1.98 -7.05 10.30
CA VAL A 125 -1.84 -6.18 9.12
C VAL A 125 -0.64 -6.61 8.26
N THR A 126 0.48 -6.93 8.89
CA THR A 126 1.73 -7.30 8.20
C THR A 126 1.61 -8.64 7.48
N THR A 127 0.98 -9.63 8.10
CA THR A 127 0.74 -10.93 7.47
C THR A 127 -0.29 -10.80 6.35
N SER A 128 -1.32 -9.95 6.51
CA SER A 128 -2.26 -9.63 5.44
C SER A 128 -1.58 -9.04 4.21
N MET A 129 -0.73 -8.02 4.39
CA MET A 129 0.04 -7.42 3.29
C MET A 129 0.95 -8.43 2.61
N TYR A 130 1.63 -9.29 3.37
CA TYR A 130 2.47 -10.35 2.82
C TYR A 130 1.67 -11.33 1.96
N LEU A 131 0.52 -11.81 2.46
CA LEU A 131 -0.33 -12.75 1.74
C LEU A 131 -0.89 -12.12 0.45
N LEU A 132 -1.31 -10.86 0.50
CA LEU A 132 -1.70 -10.11 -0.71
C LEU A 132 -0.55 -10.01 -1.71
N CYS A 133 0.68 -9.76 -1.24
CA CYS A 133 1.85 -9.77 -2.12
C CYS A 133 2.05 -11.15 -2.78
N CYS A 134 1.90 -12.24 -2.04
CA CYS A 134 2.01 -13.59 -2.59
C CYS A 134 0.94 -13.87 -3.64
N ILE A 135 -0.33 -13.53 -3.37
CA ILE A 135 -1.45 -13.69 -4.30
C ILE A 135 -1.18 -12.91 -5.60
N LEU A 136 -0.83 -11.63 -5.50
CA LEU A 136 -0.58 -10.75 -6.65
C LEU A 136 0.68 -11.12 -7.44
N HIS A 137 1.66 -11.76 -6.80
CA HIS A 137 2.90 -12.17 -7.44
C HIS A 137 2.79 -13.54 -8.12
N ILE A 138 2.11 -14.50 -7.49
CA ILE A 138 2.06 -15.90 -7.95
C ILE A 138 0.97 -16.08 -9.01
N PHE A 139 -0.20 -15.48 -8.82
CA PHE A 139 -1.30 -15.62 -9.78
C PHE A 139 -1.11 -14.73 -11.00
N LYS A 140 -0.89 -15.34 -12.16
CA LYS A 140 -0.77 -14.67 -13.47
C LYS A 140 -2.13 -14.51 -14.13
N ASN A 141 -3.08 -13.94 -13.40
CA ASN A 141 -4.46 -13.76 -13.86
C ASN A 141 -4.86 -12.29 -13.77
N LYS A 142 -5.17 -11.66 -14.92
CA LYS A 142 -5.59 -10.25 -15.01
C LYS A 142 -6.85 -9.98 -14.19
N ASP A 143 -7.83 -10.87 -14.24
CA ASP A 143 -9.09 -10.70 -13.54
C ASP A 143 -8.90 -10.71 -12.01
N MET A 144 -8.11 -11.66 -11.50
CA MET A 144 -7.74 -11.73 -10.07
C MET A 144 -7.01 -10.46 -9.64
N ALA A 145 -5.91 -10.11 -10.32
CA ALA A 145 -5.07 -8.97 -9.94
C ALA A 145 -5.86 -7.66 -9.95
N SER A 146 -6.66 -7.42 -11.00
CA SER A 146 -7.47 -6.21 -11.14
C SER A 146 -8.61 -6.15 -10.12
N THR A 147 -9.22 -7.29 -9.79
CA THR A 147 -10.25 -7.36 -8.74
C THR A 147 -9.67 -7.05 -7.36
N VAL A 148 -8.49 -7.60 -7.03
CA VAL A 148 -7.78 -7.30 -5.77
C VAL A 148 -7.39 -5.82 -5.69
N ALA A 149 -6.86 -5.25 -6.77
CA ALA A 149 -6.46 -3.85 -6.83
C ALA A 149 -7.66 -2.89 -6.70
N ALA A 150 -8.77 -3.17 -7.38
CA ALA A 150 -10.00 -2.39 -7.24
C ALA A 150 -10.60 -2.50 -5.82
N ALA A 151 -10.47 -3.66 -5.18
CA ALA A 151 -10.95 -3.86 -3.81
C ALA A 151 -10.20 -3.00 -2.77
N LEU A 152 -9.02 -2.47 -3.08
CA LEU A 152 -8.33 -1.52 -2.21
C LEU A 152 -9.07 -0.18 -2.05
N PHE A 153 -10.10 0.08 -2.87
CA PHE A 153 -10.99 1.23 -2.78
C PHE A 153 -12.34 0.90 -2.13
N HIS A 154 -12.48 -0.31 -1.58
CA HIS A 154 -13.65 -0.71 -0.80
C HIS A 154 -13.78 0.12 0.48
N GLN A 155 -14.99 0.49 0.87
CA GLN A 155 -15.26 1.08 2.16
C GLN A 155 -15.80 0.06 3.16
N PRO A 156 -15.40 0.13 4.44
CA PRO A 156 -16.09 -0.61 5.49
C PRO A 156 -17.57 -0.29 5.43
N ASN A 157 -18.43 -1.30 5.39
CA ASN A 157 -19.85 -1.10 5.63
C ASN A 157 -19.97 -0.53 7.05
N CYS A 158 -20.31 0.76 7.18
CA CYS A 158 -20.64 1.34 8.46
C CYS A 158 -21.86 0.57 8.97
N SER A 159 -21.69 -0.24 10.02
CA SER A 159 -22.80 -0.98 10.58
C SER A 159 -23.87 0.02 11.00
N ASP A 160 -25.03 -0.09 10.37
CA ASP A 160 -26.14 0.82 10.55
C ASP A 160 -26.49 0.89 12.03
N ARG A 161 -26.43 2.10 12.55
CA ARG A 161 -26.88 2.47 13.89
C ARG A 161 -28.36 2.10 13.96
N LYS A 162 -28.65 0.96 14.60
CA LYS A 162 -29.96 0.52 15.10
C LYS A 162 -31.14 1.02 14.27
N GLN A 163 -31.69 0.11 13.47
CA GLN A 163 -33.07 0.13 12.99
C GLN A 163 -34.02 0.57 14.13
N GLY A 164 -34.29 1.88 14.20
CA GLY A 164 -35.32 2.46 15.03
C GLY A 164 -36.64 2.19 14.33
N THR A 165 -37.45 1.35 14.95
CA THR A 165 -38.81 1.01 14.58
C THR A 165 -39.61 2.22 14.06
N PRO A 166 -40.42 2.06 13.00
CA PRO A 166 -41.33 3.10 12.53
C PRO A 166 -42.59 3.03 13.40
N ASN A 167 -42.61 3.72 14.53
CA ASN A 167 -43.86 3.96 15.25
C ASN A 167 -44.10 5.45 15.36
N GLY A 168 -45.05 5.93 14.57
CA GLY A 168 -45.62 7.26 14.69
C GLY A 168 -46.40 7.39 15.99
N CYS A 169 -46.30 8.57 16.60
CA CYS A 169 -47.37 9.20 17.34
C CYS A 169 -47.26 10.69 17.09
N THR A 170 -48.27 11.23 16.44
CA THR A 170 -48.63 12.64 16.40
C THR A 170 -48.79 13.18 17.82
N SER A 171 -48.19 14.34 18.13
CA SER A 171 -48.81 15.26 19.08
C SER A 171 -48.33 16.67 18.79
N GLU A 172 -49.31 17.54 18.74
CA GLU A 172 -49.29 18.95 18.39
C GLU A 172 -48.61 19.80 19.49
N HIS A 173 -48.25 21.03 19.10
CA HIS A 173 -48.11 22.26 19.89
C HIS A 173 -47.91 22.15 21.42
N ASP A 174 -46.83 22.74 21.94
CA ASP A 174 -46.98 24.03 22.65
C ASP A 174 -45.63 24.67 23.02
N HIS A 175 -45.58 25.99 22.83
CA HIS A 175 -44.61 26.88 23.47
C HIS A 175 -44.93 26.96 24.96
N CYS A 176 -43.94 26.89 25.84
CA CYS A 176 -43.97 27.65 27.08
C CYS A 176 -42.58 27.86 27.68
N ILE A 177 -42.26 29.13 27.88
CA ILE A 177 -41.27 29.65 28.81
C ILE A 177 -41.73 29.31 30.23
N SER A 178 -40.80 28.92 31.11
CA SER A 178 -40.91 29.23 32.54
C SER A 178 -39.53 29.15 33.21
N GLU A 179 -39.21 30.27 33.86
CA GLU A 179 -38.09 30.54 34.75
C GLU A 179 -38.23 29.78 36.09
N ASP A 180 -37.10 29.51 36.75
CA ASP A 180 -36.83 29.76 38.18
C ASP A 180 -35.43 29.20 38.52
N GLN A 181 -34.44 30.05 38.84
CA GLN A 181 -34.05 30.49 40.20
C GLN A 181 -33.65 29.30 41.12
N CYS A 182 -32.54 29.28 41.88
CA CYS A 182 -31.69 30.33 42.41
C CYS A 182 -30.40 29.72 43.03
N SER A 183 -29.36 30.56 43.20
CA SER A 183 -28.42 30.58 44.35
C SER A 183 -27.33 29.49 44.46
N ASN A 184 -26.03 29.77 44.68
CA ASN A 184 -25.40 30.84 45.44
C ASN A 184 -24.01 31.24 44.88
N ALA A 185 -23.69 32.52 45.09
CA ALA A 185 -22.40 33.14 44.88
C ALA A 185 -21.44 32.95 46.08
N SER A 186 -20.14 33.01 45.81
CA SER A 186 -19.22 33.82 46.62
C SER A 186 -18.01 34.25 45.77
N ALA A 187 -17.81 35.57 45.72
CA ALA A 187 -16.66 36.25 45.14
C ALA A 187 -15.76 36.75 46.26
N VAL A 188 -14.44 36.76 46.04
CA VAL A 188 -13.51 37.75 46.64
C VAL A 188 -12.43 38.08 45.61
N GLU A 189 -12.24 39.38 45.41
CA GLU A 189 -11.36 40.07 44.45
C GLU A 189 -9.92 40.32 44.98
N GLN A 190 -9.04 40.74 44.05
CA GLN A 190 -7.98 41.80 44.12
C GLN A 190 -6.69 41.35 43.37
N ALA A 191 -6.31 41.92 42.20
CA ALA A 191 -5.63 43.21 41.91
C ALA A 191 -4.13 43.21 42.38
N ASN A 192 -3.06 43.51 41.63
CA ASN A 192 -2.76 44.52 40.58
C ASN A 192 -1.42 44.24 39.81
N GLU A 193 -1.31 44.85 38.61
CA GLU A 193 -0.15 45.50 37.90
C GLU A 193 1.19 44.73 37.67
N ASP A 194 1.83 44.67 36.49
CA ASP A 194 2.34 45.76 35.63
C ASP A 194 2.67 45.31 34.17
N LYS A 195 2.64 46.26 33.21
CA LYS A 195 3.07 46.17 31.78
C LYS A 195 3.93 47.41 31.45
N PRO A 196 4.95 47.40 30.55
CA PRO A 196 4.76 47.62 29.10
C PRO A 196 5.79 46.88 28.17
N THR A 197 5.38 46.21 27.08
CA THR A 197 5.32 46.67 25.67
C THR A 197 6.65 46.69 24.87
N SER A 198 6.78 45.77 23.90
CA SER A 198 7.34 45.97 22.54
C SER A 198 7.02 44.73 21.67
N MET A 199 5.96 44.72 20.86
CA MET A 199 5.94 44.95 19.39
C MET A 199 6.96 44.08 18.61
N SER A 200 6.61 43.22 17.64
CA SER A 200 5.42 43.08 16.80
C SER A 200 5.31 41.63 16.31
N ALA A 201 4.14 41.01 16.50
CA ALA A 201 3.78 39.74 15.89
C ALA A 201 3.02 40.05 14.60
N VAL A 202 3.59 39.64 13.47
CA VAL A 202 2.93 39.77 12.16
C VAL A 202 2.06 38.55 11.91
N SER A 203 0.84 38.86 11.53
CA SER A 203 -0.31 37.99 11.26
C SER A 203 0.00 36.83 10.29
N TRP A 204 -0.44 35.62 10.65
CA TRP A 204 -0.50 34.44 9.78
C TRP A 204 -1.90 34.27 9.18
N GLU A 205 -2.34 35.25 8.40
CA GLU A 205 -3.53 35.09 7.57
C GLU A 205 -3.09 34.92 6.11
N HIS A 206 -3.71 33.91 5.46
CA HIS A 206 -3.52 33.46 4.06
C HIS A 206 -2.62 32.24 3.84
N LEU A 207 -3.05 31.09 4.38
CA LEU A 207 -3.02 29.82 3.64
C LEU A 207 -4.46 29.41 3.30
N PRO A 208 -4.74 28.85 2.11
CA PRO A 208 -5.96 28.11 1.87
C PRO A 208 -5.88 26.80 2.67
N ASN A 209 -6.56 26.75 3.81
CA ASN A 209 -6.85 25.50 4.49
C ASN A 209 -7.76 24.66 3.59
N HIS A 210 -7.19 23.74 2.82
CA HIS A 210 -7.90 22.55 2.39
C HIS A 210 -7.84 21.51 3.52
N SER A 211 -8.46 21.85 4.65
CA SER A 211 -9.10 20.84 5.48
C SER A 211 -10.33 20.37 4.70
N PRO A 212 -10.47 19.08 4.34
CA PRO A 212 -11.73 18.62 3.79
C PRO A 212 -12.80 18.87 4.85
N SER A 213 -13.77 19.70 4.47
CA SER A 213 -14.96 19.99 5.27
C SER A 213 -15.57 18.68 5.75
N SER A 214 -15.74 18.58 7.07
CA SER A 214 -16.44 17.47 7.70
C SER A 214 -17.90 17.46 7.24
N ASP A 215 -18.22 16.49 6.38
CA ASP A 215 -19.54 15.85 6.31
C ASP A 215 -19.42 14.62 5.40
N CYS A 216 -18.95 13.52 5.97
CA CYS A 216 -19.23 12.15 5.53
C CYS A 216 -18.71 11.19 6.61
N CYS A 217 -19.60 10.53 7.34
CA CYS A 217 -19.22 9.35 8.11
C CYS A 217 -18.84 8.24 7.12
N GLN A 218 -17.58 8.17 6.72
CA GLN A 218 -17.06 7.21 5.74
C GLN A 218 -15.69 6.72 6.20
N GLY A 219 -15.58 5.43 6.51
CA GLY A 219 -14.32 4.83 6.96
C GLY A 219 -13.25 4.87 5.86
N ASN A 220 -11.99 5.03 6.26
CA ASN A 220 -10.85 5.03 5.34
C ASN A 220 -10.80 3.72 4.54
N THR A 221 -10.55 3.83 3.23
CA THR A 221 -10.33 2.69 2.33
C THR A 221 -9.06 1.91 2.71
N PRO A 222 -8.90 0.65 2.30
CA PRO A 222 -7.65 -0.08 2.48
C PRO A 222 -6.46 0.66 1.89
N ARG A 223 -6.61 1.29 0.71
CA ARG A 223 -5.56 2.12 0.10
C ARG A 223 -5.10 3.26 1.03
N GLU A 224 -6.03 3.98 1.64
CA GLU A 224 -5.71 5.06 2.58
C GLU A 224 -5.01 4.54 3.84
N HIS A 225 -5.40 3.35 4.33
CA HIS A 225 -4.68 2.68 5.40
C HIS A 225 -3.23 2.35 5.00
N LEU A 226 -3.01 1.81 3.79
CA LEU A 226 -1.66 1.56 3.27
C LEU A 226 -0.79 2.83 3.26
N LEU A 227 -1.36 3.97 2.84
CA LEU A 227 -0.65 5.25 2.89
C LEU A 227 -0.38 5.70 4.34
N SER A 228 -1.34 5.51 5.25
CA SER A 228 -1.17 5.85 6.66
C SER A 228 -0.07 5.03 7.35
N TYR A 229 0.11 3.76 6.96
CA TYR A 229 1.19 2.92 7.46
C TYR A 229 2.57 3.38 6.98
N ILE A 230 2.67 3.94 5.78
CA ILE A 230 3.91 4.55 5.27
C ILE A 230 4.25 5.81 6.09
N THR A 231 3.26 6.67 6.36
CA THR A 231 3.49 7.96 7.04
C THR A 231 3.72 7.82 8.55
N GLY A 232 2.94 6.95 9.22
CA GLY A 232 2.93 6.87 10.68
C GLY A 232 3.02 5.46 11.27
N GLY A 233 2.95 4.40 10.45
CA GLY A 233 3.03 3.01 10.90
C GLY A 233 4.42 2.62 11.40
N ASP A 234 4.51 1.49 12.10
CA ASP A 234 5.80 0.94 12.51
C ASP A 234 6.65 0.48 11.31
N ASP A 235 7.90 0.06 11.54
CA ASP A 235 8.80 -0.36 10.47
C ASP A 235 8.24 -1.55 9.66
N SER A 236 7.48 -2.45 10.29
CA SER A 236 6.92 -3.64 9.64
C SER A 236 5.67 -3.30 8.80
N GLU A 237 4.80 -2.42 9.30
CA GLU A 237 3.64 -1.89 8.60
C GLU A 237 4.06 -1.02 7.41
N ALA A 238 5.07 -0.16 7.60
CA ALA A 238 5.62 0.66 6.54
C ALA A 238 6.29 -0.20 5.46
N LEU A 239 7.11 -1.19 5.85
CA LEU A 239 7.72 -2.13 4.90
C LEU A 239 6.67 -2.93 4.14
N GLY A 240 5.65 -3.46 4.84
CA GLY A 240 4.54 -4.20 4.26
C GLY A 240 3.78 -3.39 3.20
N SER A 241 3.48 -2.13 3.52
CA SER A 241 2.77 -1.23 2.61
C SER A 241 3.60 -0.90 1.37
N LEU A 242 4.90 -0.60 1.56
CA LEU A 242 5.83 -0.34 0.47
C LEU A 242 6.01 -1.57 -0.43
N CYS A 243 6.13 -2.76 0.16
CA CYS A 243 6.22 -4.01 -0.57
C CYS A 243 4.93 -4.29 -1.35
N LEU A 244 3.75 -4.02 -0.80
CA LEU A 244 2.48 -4.21 -1.52
C LEU A 244 2.35 -3.25 -2.70
N PHE A 245 2.67 -1.97 -2.55
CA PHE A 245 2.72 -1.03 -3.67
C PHE A 245 3.77 -1.45 -4.72
N ALA A 246 4.93 -1.94 -4.28
CA ALA A 246 5.95 -2.44 -5.18
C ALA A 246 5.48 -3.69 -5.93
N THR A 247 4.80 -4.62 -5.27
CA THR A 247 4.21 -5.80 -5.91
C THR A 247 3.16 -5.41 -6.93
N LEU A 248 2.20 -4.53 -6.58
CA LEU A 248 1.20 -4.00 -7.52
C LEU A 248 1.87 -3.38 -8.75
N LEU A 249 2.93 -2.59 -8.55
CA LEU A 249 3.68 -1.98 -9.65
C LEU A 249 4.40 -3.02 -10.55
N GLN A 250 4.84 -4.15 -9.97
CA GLN A 250 5.54 -5.21 -10.69
C GLN A 250 4.62 -6.24 -11.35
N THR A 251 3.36 -6.33 -10.92
CA THR A 251 2.37 -7.27 -11.47
C THR A 251 2.06 -6.87 -12.92
N LYS A 252 2.51 -7.69 -13.87
CA LYS A 252 2.35 -7.45 -15.31
C LYS A 252 0.90 -7.52 -15.78
N GLU A 253 0.06 -8.23 -15.03
CA GLU A 253 -1.35 -8.41 -15.36
C GLU A 253 -2.20 -7.20 -14.98
N LEU A 254 -1.65 -6.23 -14.25
CA LEU A 254 -2.30 -4.95 -13.99
C LEU A 254 -2.05 -4.00 -15.16
N ASP A 255 -3.14 -3.44 -15.67
CA ASP A 255 -3.12 -2.49 -16.76
C ASP A 255 -2.74 -1.08 -16.28
N GLU A 256 -2.48 -0.19 -17.23
CA GLU A 256 -2.07 1.18 -16.93
C GLU A 256 -3.18 1.95 -16.20
N SER A 257 -4.46 1.69 -16.50
CA SER A 257 -5.57 2.40 -15.85
C SER A 257 -5.69 2.03 -14.37
N MET A 258 -5.48 0.76 -13.99
CA MET A 258 -5.43 0.34 -12.59
C MET A 258 -4.27 0.97 -11.83
N LEU A 259 -3.07 0.98 -12.43
CA LEU A 259 -1.90 1.62 -11.82
C LEU A 259 -2.10 3.13 -11.67
N ASP A 260 -2.79 3.76 -12.60
CA ASP A 260 -3.10 5.19 -12.55
C ASP A 260 -4.14 5.50 -11.47
N ALA A 261 -5.20 4.68 -11.37
CA ALA A 261 -6.18 4.76 -10.30
C ALA A 261 -5.53 4.62 -8.91
N LEU A 262 -4.55 3.72 -8.77
CA LEU A 262 -3.77 3.55 -7.53
C LEU A 262 -2.81 4.72 -7.25
N GLY A 263 -2.51 5.57 -8.25
CA GLY A 263 -1.54 6.66 -8.15
C GLY A 263 -0.08 6.21 -8.28
N ILE A 264 0.17 5.03 -8.84
CA ILE A 264 1.50 4.41 -8.93
C ILE A 264 1.97 4.13 -10.37
N LEU A 265 1.27 4.63 -11.39
CA LEU A 265 1.69 4.45 -12.79
C LEU A 265 3.01 5.20 -13.08
N PRO A 266 4.13 4.55 -13.45
CA PRO A 266 5.38 5.25 -13.71
C PRO A 266 5.32 6.14 -14.95
N GLN A 267 5.52 7.44 -14.78
CA GLN A 267 5.47 8.40 -15.90
C GLN A 267 6.53 8.14 -16.95
N ARG A 268 7.71 7.66 -16.54
CA ARG A 268 8.80 7.33 -17.47
C ARG A 268 8.36 6.29 -18.49
N LYS A 269 7.57 5.30 -18.03
CA LYS A 269 7.04 4.23 -18.87
C LYS A 269 6.00 4.78 -19.83
N GLN A 270 5.09 5.62 -19.33
CA GLN A 270 4.05 6.26 -20.13
C GLN A 270 4.64 7.20 -21.18
N HIS A 271 5.54 8.10 -20.80
CA HIS A 271 6.20 9.03 -21.72
C HIS A 271 7.02 8.28 -22.79
N LYS A 272 7.76 7.23 -22.41
CA LYS A 272 8.47 6.40 -23.39
C LYS A 272 7.51 5.74 -24.39
N LYS A 273 6.38 5.22 -23.91
CA LYS A 273 5.36 4.59 -24.77
C LYS A 273 4.77 5.61 -25.75
N LEU A 274 4.35 6.77 -25.25
CA LEU A 274 3.83 7.84 -26.08
C LEU A 274 4.85 8.30 -27.12
N LEU A 275 6.13 8.43 -26.73
CA LEU A 275 7.22 8.80 -27.63
C LEU A 275 7.42 7.75 -28.73
N LEU A 276 7.33 6.47 -28.40
CA LEU A 276 7.39 5.39 -29.40
C LEU A 276 6.16 5.41 -30.32
N GLN A 277 4.96 5.68 -29.80
CA GLN A 277 3.73 5.78 -30.59
C GLN A 277 3.76 6.98 -31.55
N ALA A 278 4.21 8.13 -31.06
CA ALA A 278 4.45 9.32 -31.87
C ALA A 278 5.47 9.04 -32.98
N LEU A 279 6.58 8.35 -32.67
CA LEU A 279 7.57 7.96 -33.68
C LEU A 279 7.01 7.02 -34.76
N VAL A 280 5.95 6.26 -34.45
CA VAL A 280 5.25 5.38 -35.40
C VAL A 280 4.16 6.15 -36.19
N GLY A 281 3.92 7.43 -35.87
CA GLY A 281 2.95 8.29 -36.56
C GLY A 281 1.55 8.27 -35.95
N GLU A 282 1.39 7.88 -34.69
CA GLU A 282 0.10 7.98 -33.98
C GLU A 282 -0.17 9.44 -33.54
N ASP A 283 -0.95 10.19 -34.31
CA ASP A 283 -1.29 11.62 -34.07
C ASP A 283 -1.83 11.91 -32.64
N LEU A 284 -2.52 10.93 -32.03
CA LEU A 284 -3.05 11.07 -30.67
C LEU A 284 -1.92 11.11 -29.63
N ALA A 285 -0.86 10.32 -29.84
CA ALA A 285 0.27 10.24 -28.92
C ALA A 285 1.13 11.51 -28.99
N GLU A 286 1.31 12.09 -30.18
CA GLU A 286 1.99 13.38 -30.33
C GLU A 286 1.29 14.50 -29.55
N ARG A 287 -0.04 14.59 -29.68
CA ARG A 287 -0.83 15.59 -28.94
C ARG A 287 -0.71 15.41 -27.42
N GLN A 288 -0.70 14.17 -26.93
CA GLN A 288 -0.55 13.86 -25.51
C GLN A 288 0.87 14.07 -24.97
N LEU A 289 1.91 13.92 -25.80
CA LEU A 289 3.30 14.19 -25.41
C LEU A 289 3.57 15.67 -25.12
N PHE A 290 2.93 16.55 -25.89
CA PHE A 290 3.20 17.98 -25.87
C PHE A 290 2.09 18.81 -25.20
N SER A 291 1.06 18.17 -24.66
CA SER A 291 0.04 18.84 -23.85
C SER A 291 0.58 19.15 -22.44
N SER A 292 0.64 20.44 -22.08
CA SER A 292 0.96 20.95 -20.73
C SER A 292 -0.11 20.65 -19.67
N SER A 293 -1.20 20.01 -20.08
CA SER A 293 -2.24 19.48 -19.21
C SER A 293 -2.17 17.96 -19.30
N SER A 294 -1.74 17.29 -18.22
CA SER A 294 -1.98 15.85 -18.03
C SER A 294 -3.47 15.50 -17.82
N GLY A 295 -4.37 16.46 -18.04
CA GLY A 295 -5.79 16.21 -18.20
C GLY A 295 -6.02 15.37 -19.43
N LEU A 296 -6.12 14.05 -19.21
CA LEU A 296 -7.08 13.22 -19.93
C LEU A 296 -8.32 14.07 -20.18
N THR A 297 -8.64 14.25 -21.46
CA THR A 297 -9.95 14.72 -21.89
C THR A 297 -10.99 13.96 -21.08
N ASP A 298 -11.74 14.75 -20.32
CA ASP A 298 -13.01 14.40 -19.70
C ASP A 298 -13.96 13.93 -20.81
N ASP A 299 -13.82 12.66 -21.22
CA ASP A 299 -14.72 12.02 -22.18
C ASP A 299 -14.67 10.49 -22.02
N SER A 300 -15.66 9.99 -21.28
CA SER A 300 -16.51 8.88 -21.73
C SER A 300 -15.92 7.47 -21.96
N ILE A 301 -14.64 7.19 -21.69
CA ILE A 301 -14.16 5.79 -21.66
C ILE A 301 -14.21 5.31 -20.23
N CYS A 302 -15.19 4.46 -19.95
CA CYS A 302 -15.25 3.66 -18.74
C CYS A 302 -13.89 2.96 -18.58
N SER A 303 -13.06 3.42 -17.65
CA SER A 303 -11.73 2.84 -17.49
C SER A 303 -11.88 1.35 -17.13
N ASP A 304 -10.92 0.49 -17.49
CA ASP A 304 -10.97 -0.95 -17.10
C ASP A 304 -11.24 -1.07 -15.59
N PHE A 305 -10.74 -0.13 -14.79
CA PHE A 305 -11.05 0.03 -13.38
C PHE A 305 -12.56 0.16 -13.07
N ASP A 306 -13.34 0.92 -13.83
CA ASP A 306 -14.80 1.08 -13.66
C ASP A 306 -15.55 -0.26 -13.84
N ILE A 307 -15.02 -1.14 -14.70
CA ILE A 307 -15.57 -2.47 -14.93
C ILE A 307 -15.38 -3.32 -13.67
N TYR A 308 -14.18 -3.27 -13.08
CA TYR A 308 -13.88 -4.01 -11.85
C TYR A 308 -14.62 -3.47 -10.62
N VAL A 309 -14.82 -2.15 -10.51
CA VAL A 309 -15.66 -1.57 -9.45
C VAL A 309 -17.10 -2.04 -9.54
N ARG A 310 -17.70 -2.00 -10.74
CA ARG A 310 -19.07 -2.53 -10.94
C ARG A 310 -19.14 -4.02 -10.65
N LYS A 311 -18.15 -4.80 -11.10
CA LYS A 311 -18.05 -6.23 -10.80
C LYS A 311 -17.99 -6.50 -9.29
N LEU A 312 -17.22 -5.72 -8.54
CA LEU A 312 -17.14 -5.84 -7.08
C LEU A 312 -18.48 -5.59 -6.40
N GLN A 313 -19.22 -4.58 -6.87
CA GLN A 313 -20.55 -4.26 -6.38
C GLN A 313 -21.57 -5.36 -6.75
N ASP A 314 -21.66 -5.72 -8.02
CA ASP A 314 -22.69 -6.64 -8.55
C ASP A 314 -22.49 -8.08 -8.08
N LYS A 315 -21.24 -8.56 -8.04
CA LYS A 315 -20.93 -9.97 -7.77
C LYS A 315 -20.64 -10.25 -6.29
N TYR A 316 -20.07 -9.28 -5.58
CA TYR A 316 -19.58 -9.48 -4.21
C TYR A 316 -20.23 -8.54 -3.18
N GLY A 317 -21.06 -7.59 -3.60
CA GLY A 317 -21.73 -6.65 -2.70
C GLY A 317 -20.77 -5.65 -2.03
N LEU A 318 -19.55 -5.50 -2.55
CA LEU A 318 -18.54 -4.60 -2.00
C LEU A 318 -18.78 -3.20 -2.53
N GLN A 319 -19.08 -2.25 -1.64
CA GLN A 319 -19.16 -0.84 -2.00
C GLN A 319 -17.74 -0.29 -2.16
N CYS A 320 -17.38 0.07 -3.39
CA CYS A 320 -16.10 0.71 -3.70
C CYS A 320 -16.34 2.14 -4.11
N HIS A 321 -15.59 3.08 -3.54
CA HIS A 321 -15.64 4.44 -4.04
C HIS A 321 -14.99 4.52 -5.40
N HIS A 322 -15.71 5.15 -6.30
CA HIS A 322 -15.20 5.46 -7.60
C HIS A 322 -14.23 6.65 -7.49
N PRO A 323 -13.01 6.58 -8.06
CA PRO A 323 -12.06 7.68 -8.12
C PRO A 323 -12.60 8.94 -8.83
N ARG A 324 -13.80 8.95 -9.42
CA ARG A 324 -14.32 10.16 -10.09
C ARG A 324 -14.44 11.39 -9.17
N GLN A 325 -14.47 11.22 -7.85
CA GLN A 325 -14.36 12.35 -6.91
C GLN A 325 -12.93 12.89 -6.77
N MET A 326 -11.89 12.09 -7.09
CA MET A 326 -10.48 12.46 -7.02
C MET A 326 -9.74 12.10 -8.30
N THR A 327 -9.28 13.11 -9.05
CA THR A 327 -8.48 12.88 -10.26
C THR A 327 -7.28 11.96 -9.98
N SER A 328 -6.87 11.15 -10.96
CA SER A 328 -5.65 10.31 -10.88
C SER A 328 -4.44 11.10 -10.34
N LYS A 329 -4.32 12.37 -10.76
CA LYS A 329 -3.32 13.31 -10.26
C LYS A 329 -3.33 13.44 -8.72
N VAL A 330 -4.49 13.53 -8.07
CA VAL A 330 -4.60 13.59 -6.61
C VAL A 330 -4.08 12.31 -5.95
N HIS A 331 -4.46 11.14 -6.47
CA HIS A 331 -3.98 9.86 -5.94
C HIS A 331 -2.45 9.72 -6.05
N ARG A 332 -1.86 10.23 -7.13
CA ARG A 332 -0.40 10.28 -7.30
C ARG A 332 0.26 11.19 -6.27
N TYR A 333 -0.29 12.39 -6.04
CA TYR A 333 0.20 13.29 -4.99
C TYR A 333 0.15 12.64 -3.61
N GLN A 334 -0.94 11.96 -3.26
CA GLN A 334 -1.04 11.26 -1.97
C GLN A 334 0.06 10.21 -1.78
N VAL A 335 0.41 9.45 -2.83
CA VAL A 335 1.51 8.47 -2.76
C VAL A 335 2.86 9.19 -2.61
N LEU A 336 3.09 10.26 -3.37
CA LEU A 336 4.32 11.06 -3.28
C LEU A 336 4.46 11.74 -1.91
N ASP A 337 3.38 12.32 -1.38
CA ASP A 337 3.32 12.90 -0.04
C ASP A 337 3.69 11.86 1.01
N ALA A 338 3.08 10.67 0.95
CA ALA A 338 3.37 9.60 1.88
C ALA A 338 4.84 9.14 1.83
N LEU A 339 5.43 9.06 0.63
CA LEU A 339 6.84 8.72 0.46
C LEU A 339 7.78 9.83 0.94
N VAL A 340 7.44 11.09 0.72
CA VAL A 340 8.20 12.24 1.24
C VAL A 340 8.14 12.27 2.76
N ASP A 341 6.96 12.06 3.34
CA ASP A 341 6.76 11.90 4.78
C ASP A 341 7.63 10.79 5.35
N LEU A 342 7.66 9.63 4.68
CA LEU A 342 8.50 8.50 5.07
C LEU A 342 9.99 8.91 5.20
N PHE A 343 10.52 9.64 4.22
CA PHE A 343 11.92 10.10 4.26
C PHE A 343 12.17 11.22 5.28
N CYS A 344 11.13 11.93 5.70
CA CYS A 344 11.20 12.92 6.77
C CYS A 344 11.16 12.30 8.18
N ARG A 345 10.81 11.02 8.31
CA ARG A 345 10.78 10.33 9.61
C ARG A 345 12.19 10.13 10.16
N SER A 346 12.35 10.36 11.46
CA SER A 346 13.63 10.18 12.17
C SER A 346 13.93 8.73 12.55
N LYS A 347 12.90 7.93 12.84
CA LYS A 347 13.00 6.53 13.29
C LYS A 347 12.39 5.59 12.25
N VAL A 348 13.22 5.19 11.28
CA VAL A 348 12.85 4.23 10.23
C VAL A 348 14.10 3.45 9.84
N SER A 349 14.00 2.11 9.79
CA SER A 349 15.09 1.25 9.35
C SER A 349 15.61 1.56 7.94
N ALA A 350 16.85 1.15 7.68
CA ALA A 350 17.47 1.26 6.36
C ALA A 350 16.65 0.51 5.29
N ASP A 351 16.01 -0.60 5.66
CA ASP A 351 15.26 -1.45 4.75
C ASP A 351 14.01 -0.78 4.20
N VAL A 352 13.20 -0.19 5.09
CA VAL A 352 12.03 0.59 4.73
C VAL A 352 12.44 1.77 3.84
N ARG A 353 13.53 2.46 4.18
CA ARG A 353 14.06 3.56 3.34
C ARG A 353 14.53 3.06 1.98
N LEU A 354 15.19 1.90 1.89
CA LEU A 354 15.66 1.32 0.63
C LEU A 354 14.52 0.96 -0.31
N VAL A 355 13.49 0.26 0.20
CA VAL A 355 12.30 -0.08 -0.61
C VAL A 355 11.52 1.18 -0.97
N GLY A 356 11.35 2.11 -0.03
CA GLY A 356 10.72 3.41 -0.29
C GLY A 356 11.48 4.23 -1.33
N GLY A 357 12.82 4.24 -1.26
CA GLY A 357 13.70 4.93 -2.21
C GLY A 357 13.62 4.34 -3.62
N TRP A 358 13.52 3.02 -3.72
CA TRP A 358 13.26 2.32 -4.98
C TRP A 358 11.90 2.72 -5.55
N LEU A 359 10.83 2.62 -4.75
CA LEU A 359 9.47 2.93 -5.20
C LEU A 359 9.35 4.40 -5.62
N PHE A 360 9.84 5.32 -4.78
CA PHE A 360 9.87 6.76 -5.07
C PHE A 360 10.57 7.04 -6.40
N ARG A 361 11.69 6.38 -6.69
CA ARG A 361 12.38 6.55 -7.98
C ARG A 361 11.55 6.08 -9.18
N GLN A 362 10.82 4.97 -9.05
CA GLN A 362 9.95 4.50 -10.13
C GLN A 362 8.84 5.50 -10.43
N LEU A 363 8.33 6.16 -9.37
CA LEU A 363 7.22 7.11 -9.44
C LEU A 363 7.65 8.55 -9.73
N LEU A 364 8.95 8.86 -9.62
CA LEU A 364 9.47 10.21 -9.83
C LEU A 364 8.99 10.78 -11.18
N PRO A 365 8.34 11.96 -11.17
CA PRO A 365 7.72 12.51 -12.35
C PRO A 365 8.74 12.92 -13.43
N HIS A 366 8.22 13.08 -14.65
CA HIS A 366 8.95 13.67 -15.77
C HIS A 366 8.52 15.13 -15.91
N GLY A 367 9.17 16.02 -15.16
CA GLY A 367 8.90 17.45 -15.17
C GLY A 367 8.75 18.05 -13.76
N GLU A 368 8.78 19.38 -13.67
CA GLU A 368 8.73 20.14 -12.41
C GLU A 368 7.31 20.26 -11.82
N GLU A 369 6.26 20.01 -12.62
CA GLU A 369 4.88 20.33 -12.24
C GLU A 369 4.27 19.39 -11.19
N GLU A 370 4.75 18.14 -11.12
CA GLU A 370 4.19 17.12 -10.22
C GLU A 370 5.00 16.91 -8.95
N PHE A 371 6.30 17.20 -8.97
CA PHE A 371 7.11 17.23 -7.76
C PHE A 371 7.21 18.67 -7.27
N THR A 372 6.34 19.02 -6.33
CA THR A 372 6.18 20.41 -5.92
C THR A 372 7.45 20.95 -5.25
N ALA A 373 7.66 22.27 -5.35
CA ALA A 373 8.68 22.98 -4.58
C ALA A 373 8.54 22.70 -3.06
N PHE A 374 7.32 22.41 -2.60
CA PHE A 374 7.03 22.01 -1.22
C PHE A 374 7.64 20.64 -0.87
N HIS A 375 7.44 19.60 -1.70
CA HIS A 375 8.08 18.29 -1.51
C HIS A 375 9.61 18.41 -1.48
N LEU A 376 10.17 19.19 -2.40
CA LEU A 376 11.61 19.45 -2.47
C LEU A 376 12.12 20.12 -1.20
N ARG A 377 11.40 21.12 -0.69
CA ARG A 377 11.74 21.84 0.54
C ARG A 377 11.76 20.90 1.73
N ARG A 378 10.73 20.07 1.91
CA ARG A 378 10.66 19.10 3.01
C ARG A 378 11.82 18.10 2.99
N LEU A 379 12.16 17.57 1.81
CA LEU A 379 13.32 16.68 1.68
C LEU A 379 14.65 17.39 1.95
N LYS A 380 14.81 18.66 1.54
CA LYS A 380 15.99 19.47 1.83
C LYS A 380 16.13 19.72 3.34
N ASP A 381 15.04 20.03 4.02
CA ASP A 381 15.05 20.31 5.45
C ASP A 381 15.34 19.03 6.25
N SER A 382 14.70 17.90 5.93
CA SER A 382 15.05 16.58 6.50
C SER A 382 16.52 16.21 6.29
N HIS A 383 17.05 16.48 5.10
CA HIS A 383 18.47 16.25 4.80
C HIS A 383 19.40 17.11 5.67
N LYS A 384 19.09 18.41 5.84
CA LYS A 384 19.87 19.29 6.72
C LYS A 384 19.88 18.77 8.16
N ASP A 385 18.72 18.38 8.67
CA ASP A 385 18.59 17.82 10.02
C ASP A 385 19.38 16.53 10.19
N CYS A 386 19.30 15.63 9.20
CA CYS A 386 20.05 14.38 9.18
C CYS A 386 21.56 14.61 9.09
N SER A 387 21.99 15.55 8.26
CA SER A 387 23.41 15.91 8.10
C SER A 387 23.97 16.53 9.38
N ALA A 388 23.19 17.38 10.06
CA ALA A 388 23.58 17.97 11.33
C ALA A 388 23.77 16.88 12.41
N LYS A 389 22.84 15.94 12.53
CA LYS A 389 22.95 14.80 13.46
C LYS A 389 24.17 13.93 13.16
N LEU A 390 24.37 13.56 11.89
CA LEU A 390 25.53 12.77 11.49
C LEU A 390 26.84 13.51 11.79
N SER A 391 26.89 14.83 11.56
CA SER A 391 28.08 15.62 11.86
C SER A 391 28.40 15.63 13.36
N ALA A 392 27.37 15.72 14.22
CA ALA A 392 27.53 15.64 15.67
C ALA A 392 28.01 14.25 16.13
N GLU A 393 27.48 13.18 15.54
CA GLU A 393 27.91 11.79 15.82
C GLU A 393 29.34 11.50 15.32
N SER A 394 29.72 12.08 14.18
CA SER A 394 31.03 11.88 13.55
C SER A 394 32.17 12.70 14.18
N GLY A 395 31.86 13.61 15.11
CA GLY A 395 32.83 14.45 15.82
C GLY A 395 33.81 13.68 16.73
N GLY A 396 33.70 12.35 16.81
CA GLY A 396 34.65 11.46 17.49
C GLY A 396 35.40 10.54 16.51
N CYS A 397 36.65 10.20 16.87
CA CYS A 397 37.71 9.31 16.32
C CYS A 397 37.50 8.38 15.09
N TRP A 398 36.56 8.63 14.16
CA TRP A 398 36.20 7.71 13.07
C TRP A 398 36.43 8.28 11.66
N CYS A 399 37.06 9.45 11.52
CA CYS A 399 37.17 10.17 10.24
C CYS A 399 37.76 9.31 9.10
N ASP A 400 38.77 8.49 9.38
CA ASP A 400 39.47 7.69 8.36
C ASP A 400 38.64 6.48 7.89
N MET A 401 37.75 5.97 8.75
CA MET A 401 36.86 4.84 8.44
C MET A 401 35.49 5.30 7.90
N LEU A 402 35.08 6.53 8.20
CA LEU A 402 33.78 7.07 7.80
C LEU A 402 33.66 7.19 6.28
N LEU A 403 34.67 7.76 5.62
CA LEU A 403 34.67 7.98 4.18
C LEU A 403 34.55 6.69 3.35
N PRO A 404 35.33 5.61 3.60
CA PRO A 404 35.16 4.35 2.88
C PRO A 404 33.81 3.68 3.16
N ILE A 405 33.31 3.71 4.41
CA ILE A 405 31.98 3.16 4.75
C ILE A 405 30.87 3.90 4.01
N ILE A 406 30.93 5.24 3.97
CA ILE A 406 29.94 6.06 3.26
C ILE A 406 29.99 5.79 1.75
N LYS A 407 31.19 5.72 1.15
CA LYS A 407 31.35 5.39 -0.28
C LYS A 407 30.77 4.01 -0.61
N GLU A 408 30.98 3.03 0.26
CA GLU A 408 30.46 1.68 0.08
C GLU A 408 28.93 1.64 0.20
N ALA A 409 28.40 2.18 1.30
CA ALA A 409 26.97 2.25 1.53
C ALA A 409 26.25 3.06 0.42
N TRP A 410 26.90 4.08 -0.14
CA TRP A 410 26.39 4.88 -1.25
C TRP A 410 26.22 4.03 -2.51
N ARG A 411 27.29 3.33 -2.88
CA ARG A 411 27.32 2.45 -4.05
C ARG A 411 26.21 1.41 -3.96
N ASN A 412 26.04 0.86 -2.78
CA ASN A 412 25.04 -0.13 -2.44
C ASN A 412 23.61 0.39 -2.50
N CYS A 413 23.32 1.52 -1.86
CA CYS A 413 22.02 2.18 -1.94
C CYS A 413 21.68 2.55 -3.38
N LYS A 414 22.64 3.13 -4.12
CA LYS A 414 22.47 3.47 -5.52
C LYS A 414 22.11 2.25 -6.36
N LYS A 415 22.84 1.14 -6.20
CA LYS A 415 22.58 -0.11 -6.93
C LYS A 415 21.18 -0.66 -6.61
N ALA A 416 20.79 -0.65 -5.33
CA ALA A 416 19.48 -1.11 -4.87
C ALA A 416 18.32 -0.26 -5.46
N ILE A 417 18.46 1.06 -5.44
CA ILE A 417 17.44 1.98 -5.98
C ILE A 417 17.44 1.94 -7.53
N GLU A 418 18.58 1.66 -8.16
CA GLU A 418 18.71 1.52 -9.62
C GLU A 418 18.22 0.19 -10.19
N ALA A 419 17.95 -0.79 -9.34
CA ALA A 419 17.52 -2.12 -9.76
C ALA A 419 16.14 -2.11 -10.44
N SER A 420 15.92 -3.07 -11.33
CA SER A 420 14.63 -3.29 -12.00
C SER A 420 13.56 -3.85 -11.06
N SER A 421 13.94 -4.35 -9.89
CA SER A 421 13.07 -4.93 -8.87
C SER A 421 13.40 -4.38 -7.48
N PRO A 422 12.45 -4.41 -6.54
CA PRO A 422 12.68 -4.03 -5.16
C PRO A 422 13.88 -4.77 -4.58
N PRO A 423 14.71 -4.10 -3.78
CA PRO A 423 15.90 -4.72 -3.18
C PRO A 423 15.55 -5.78 -2.13
N LYS A 424 14.33 -5.76 -1.58
CA LYS A 424 13.82 -6.76 -0.66
C LYS A 424 12.46 -7.26 -1.13
N GLY A 425 12.25 -8.58 -1.07
CA GLY A 425 10.97 -9.21 -1.36
C GLY A 425 10.00 -9.17 -0.19
N SER A 426 8.74 -9.49 -0.45
CA SER A 426 7.65 -9.50 0.56
C SER A 426 7.94 -10.39 1.77
N LYS A 427 8.75 -11.44 1.64
CA LYS A 427 9.18 -12.29 2.78
C LYS A 427 9.80 -11.50 3.93
N SER A 428 10.47 -10.38 3.63
CA SER A 428 11.09 -9.50 4.63
C SER A 428 10.09 -8.79 5.54
N ILE A 429 8.80 -8.78 5.18
CA ILE A 429 7.72 -8.27 6.03
C ILE A 429 7.54 -9.16 7.27
N ILE A 430 7.65 -10.47 7.09
CA ILE A 430 7.35 -11.48 8.12
C ILE A 430 8.60 -12.00 8.81
N VAL A 431 9.67 -12.22 8.03
CA VAL A 431 10.96 -12.66 8.55
C VAL A 431 11.91 -11.48 8.41
N PRO A 432 12.25 -10.78 9.50
CA PRO A 432 13.35 -9.83 9.50
C PRO A 432 14.61 -10.63 9.13
N MET A 433 15.02 -10.60 7.87
CA MET A 433 16.25 -11.23 7.46
C MET A 433 17.40 -10.58 8.23
N ASP A 434 18.20 -11.42 8.86
CA ASP A 434 19.40 -11.01 9.58
C ASP A 434 20.21 -10.00 8.77
N LEU A 435 20.68 -8.95 9.45
CA LEU A 435 21.53 -7.87 8.91
C LEU A 435 22.84 -8.38 8.25
N TYR A 436 23.05 -9.69 8.18
CA TYR A 436 24.27 -10.33 7.71
C TYR A 436 24.33 -10.54 6.19
N SER A 437 23.24 -10.38 5.42
CA SER A 437 23.29 -10.55 3.96
C SER A 437 23.64 -9.29 3.17
N PHE A 438 23.90 -8.17 3.86
CA PHE A 438 24.42 -6.97 3.23
C PHE A 438 25.80 -6.65 3.80
N GLY A 439 26.82 -7.35 3.30
CA GLY A 439 28.25 -7.07 3.50
C GLY A 439 28.56 -6.51 4.88
N GLY A 440 28.60 -7.41 5.88
CA GLY A 440 28.49 -7.11 7.30
C GLY A 440 29.12 -5.80 7.76
N PHE A 441 28.29 -4.79 7.99
CA PHE A 441 28.50 -3.74 9.00
C PHE A 441 27.14 -3.19 9.42
N ARG A 442 26.94 -3.02 10.74
CA ARG A 442 25.84 -2.26 11.34
C ARG A 442 25.95 -0.80 10.89
N ALA A 443 25.36 -0.47 9.75
CA ALA A 443 25.25 0.90 9.26
C ALA A 443 23.87 1.47 9.62
N THR A 444 23.54 1.50 10.90
CA THR A 444 22.37 2.26 11.36
C THR A 444 22.60 3.74 11.05
N ALA A 445 23.75 4.34 11.40
CA ALA A 445 24.01 5.77 11.21
C ALA A 445 24.32 6.21 9.74
N SER A 446 25.00 5.38 8.93
CA SER A 446 25.47 5.76 7.58
C SER A 446 24.40 5.64 6.48
N SER A 447 23.39 4.79 6.68
CA SER A 447 22.30 4.60 5.72
C SER A 447 21.33 5.79 5.68
N TYR A 448 21.29 6.61 6.74
CA TYR A 448 20.39 7.77 6.87
C TYR A 448 20.67 8.87 5.83
N THR A 449 21.93 9.13 5.49
CA THR A 449 22.36 10.22 4.59
C THR A 449 22.50 9.80 3.13
N LEU A 450 22.75 8.52 2.85
CA LEU A 450 23.11 8.05 1.51
C LEU A 450 21.91 7.80 0.60
N LEU A 451 20.75 7.49 1.15
CA LEU A 451 19.51 7.35 0.40
C LEU A 451 18.97 8.67 -0.16
N HIS A 452 19.34 9.81 0.45
CA HIS A 452 18.97 11.14 -0.03
C HIS A 452 19.74 11.58 -1.30
N TRP A 453 20.90 10.99 -1.58
CA TRP A 453 21.90 11.64 -2.41
C TRP A 453 21.70 11.47 -3.95
N ARG A 454 20.79 10.61 -4.47
CA ARG A 454 20.59 10.44 -5.95
C ARG A 454 19.19 10.62 -6.52
N ASN A 455 18.12 10.54 -5.72
CA ASN A 455 16.82 11.03 -6.21
C ASN A 455 16.88 12.55 -6.47
N PHE A 456 17.81 13.22 -5.80
CA PHE A 456 18.09 14.64 -5.92
C PHE A 456 18.87 15.03 -7.21
N HIS A 457 19.88 14.26 -7.61
CA HIS A 457 20.77 14.71 -8.71
C HIS A 457 20.24 14.45 -10.12
N ARG A 458 19.24 13.56 -10.29
CA ARG A 458 18.61 13.29 -11.60
C ARG A 458 17.42 14.20 -11.91
N SER A 459 16.73 14.74 -10.90
CA SER A 459 15.71 15.78 -11.11
C SER A 459 16.36 17.16 -11.28
N ALA A 460 17.50 17.42 -10.63
CA ALA A 460 18.25 18.68 -10.78
C ALA A 460 19.10 18.79 -12.05
N SER A 461 19.32 17.70 -12.80
CA SER A 461 20.05 17.76 -14.09
C SER A 461 19.14 17.97 -15.31
N TYR A 462 17.83 18.11 -15.10
CA TYR A 462 16.87 18.58 -16.11
C TYR A 462 16.30 19.97 -15.81
N LEU A 463 16.75 20.61 -14.72
CA LEU A 463 16.50 22.03 -14.44
C LEU A 463 17.58 22.84 -15.19
N PRO A 464 17.24 23.58 -16.26
CA PRO A 464 18.17 24.55 -16.81
C PRO A 464 18.44 25.61 -15.75
N SER A 465 19.73 25.82 -15.48
CA SER A 465 20.23 26.93 -14.69
C SER A 465 19.78 28.26 -15.31
N ASN A 466 18.93 28.98 -14.59
CA ASN A 466 18.82 30.44 -14.64
C ASN A 466 18.81 30.97 -13.22
#